data_AF-A0A2D9I8L5-F1
#
_entry.id   AF-A0A2D9I8L5-F1
#
_cell.length_a   1.000
_cell.length_b   1.000
_cell.length_c   1.000
_cell.angle_alpha   90.00
_cell.angle_beta   90.00
_cell.angle_gamma   90.00
#
_symmetry.space_group_name_H-M   'P 1'
#
loop_
_entity.id
_entity.type
_entity.pdbx_description
1 polymer ?
#
loop_
_entity_poly.entity_id
_entity_poly.type
_entity_poly.pdbx_seq_one_letter_code
_entity_poly.pdbx_strand_id
1 'polypeptide(L)'
;MNKIKKKDIRSFSLKKLEIFFQSIGEEVFRAKQVYKWLWQKGVPSFEKMTNIPKSLRVSLNENFFINNILIYKQQKSKDGTIKNSVKLHDGLIVESVIIPSKKRITACVSSQVGCSLDCSFCATSLLKRMRNLNSDEIFDQVVSISKQSKIYLNRPLTNIVFMGMGEPLLNYKNVIEAIKKITSNDGLGLSPRRITLSTSGIPKMIKKLAD
;
A
#
# COMPACT_ATOMS: atom_id res chain seq x y z
N MET A 1 33.88 -7.86 4.58
CA MET A 1 32.99 -6.69 4.70
C MET A 1 31.54 -7.16 4.66
N ASN A 2 30.88 -7.26 5.81
CA ASN A 2 29.45 -7.56 5.86
C ASN A 2 28.68 -6.38 5.27
N LYS A 3 28.26 -6.49 4.00
CA LYS A 3 27.27 -5.57 3.43
C LYS A 3 26.03 -5.65 4.32
N ILE A 4 25.83 -4.64 5.17
CA ILE A 4 24.58 -4.48 5.90
C ILE A 4 23.49 -4.46 4.83
N LYS A 5 22.68 -5.52 4.81
CA LYS A 5 21.58 -5.64 3.86
C LYS A 5 20.62 -4.48 4.19
N LYS A 6 20.56 -3.46 3.31
CA LYS A 6 19.64 -2.32 3.46
C LYS A 6 18.25 -2.86 3.78
N LYS A 7 17.48 -2.14 4.59
CA LYS A 7 16.11 -2.51 4.96
C LYS A 7 15.10 -1.57 4.32
N ASP A 8 13.87 -2.03 4.10
CA ASP A 8 12.79 -1.11 3.72
C ASP A 8 12.51 -0.19 4.92
N ILE A 9 12.65 1.12 4.73
CA ILE A 9 12.35 2.11 5.75
C ILE A 9 10.89 2.01 6.24
N ARG A 10 9.97 1.54 5.37
CA ARG A 10 8.55 1.39 5.69
C ARG A 10 8.26 0.20 6.62
N SER A 11 9.23 -0.67 6.85
CA SER A 11 9.15 -1.70 7.90
C SER A 11 9.38 -1.13 9.31
N PHE A 12 9.81 0.13 9.43
CA PHE A 12 10.07 0.78 10.71
C PHE A 12 8.83 1.53 11.19
N SER A 13 8.51 1.37 12.48
CA SER A 13 7.57 2.27 13.16
C SER A 13 8.19 3.66 13.33
N LEU A 14 7.36 4.68 13.56
CA LEU A 14 7.85 6.03 13.83
C LEU A 14 8.89 6.03 14.97
N LYS A 15 8.60 5.35 16.08
CA LYS A 15 9.53 5.23 17.23
C LYS A 15 10.88 4.61 16.83
N LYS A 16 10.89 3.59 15.97
CA LYS A 16 12.14 2.99 15.48
C LYS A 16 12.93 3.96 14.58
N LEU A 17 12.22 4.77 13.78
CA LEU A 17 12.86 5.83 13.00
C LEU A 17 13.42 6.94 13.91
N GLU A 18 12.68 7.37 14.93
CA GLU A 18 13.18 8.36 15.89
C GLU A 18 14.48 7.91 16.55
N ILE A 19 14.56 6.64 16.98
CA ILE A 19 15.79 6.04 17.54
C ILE A 19 16.91 6.02 16.49
N PHE A 20 16.62 5.64 15.25
CA PHE A 20 17.63 5.65 14.18
C PHE A 20 18.17 7.05 13.91
N PHE A 21 17.30 8.06 13.83
CA PHE A 21 17.71 9.45 13.58
C PHE A 21 18.60 9.97 14.70
N GLN A 22 18.24 9.71 15.96
CA GLN A 22 19.11 10.03 17.10
C GLN A 22 20.48 9.35 17.00
N SER A 23 20.53 8.07 16.58
CA SER A 23 21.79 7.33 16.46
C SER A 23 22.75 7.87 15.38
N ILE A 24 22.24 8.64 14.41
CA ILE A 24 23.05 9.30 13.37
C ILE A 24 23.22 10.80 13.62
N GLY A 25 22.88 11.28 14.83
CA GLY A 25 23.02 12.70 15.21
C GLY A 25 21.97 13.64 14.61
N GLU A 26 20.85 13.10 14.11
CA GLU A 26 19.76 13.89 13.53
C GLU A 26 18.62 14.12 14.54
N GLU A 27 17.97 15.28 14.39
CA GLU A 27 16.86 15.68 15.26
C GLU A 27 15.62 14.80 15.09
N VAL A 28 14.95 14.49 16.21
CA VAL A 28 13.78 13.58 16.25
C VAL A 28 12.64 14.06 15.33
N PHE A 29 12.45 15.36 15.19
CA PHE A 29 11.39 15.89 14.33
C PHE A 29 11.62 15.56 12.84
N ARG A 30 12.87 15.32 12.40
CA ARG A 30 13.18 14.90 11.04
C ARG A 30 12.65 13.51 10.74
N ALA A 31 12.67 12.60 11.72
CA ALA A 31 12.03 11.29 11.60
C ALA A 31 10.52 11.44 11.32
N LYS A 32 9.84 12.35 12.03
CA LYS A 32 8.41 12.65 11.80
C LYS A 32 8.16 13.23 10.40
N GLN A 33 9.03 14.11 9.91
CA GLN A 33 8.91 14.65 8.56
C GLN A 33 9.05 13.55 7.50
N VAL A 34 10.06 12.69 7.62
CA VAL A 34 10.28 11.55 6.72
C VAL A 34 9.09 10.58 6.79
N TYR A 35 8.57 10.32 7.99
CA TYR A 35 7.39 9.48 8.16
C TYR A 35 6.18 9.99 7.41
N LYS A 36 5.91 11.30 7.47
CA LYS A 36 4.84 11.95 6.71
C LYS A 36 5.08 11.86 5.20
N TRP A 37 6.31 11.98 4.72
CA TRP A 37 6.60 11.76 3.30
C TRP A 37 6.27 10.33 2.85
N LEU A 38 6.61 9.34 3.66
CA LEU A 38 6.33 7.93 3.36
C LEU A 38 4.82 7.67 3.30
N TRP A 39 4.06 8.10 4.32
CA TRP A 39 2.68 7.65 4.50
C TRP A 39 1.60 8.68 4.14
N GLN A 40 1.88 9.97 4.25
CA GLN A 40 0.92 11.01 3.85
C GLN A 40 1.07 11.40 2.38
N LYS A 41 2.30 11.35 1.87
CA LYS A 41 2.60 11.71 0.46
C LYS A 41 2.81 10.49 -0.43
N GLY A 42 3.15 9.33 0.12
CA GLY A 42 3.40 8.12 -0.66
C GLY A 42 4.49 8.33 -1.71
N VAL A 43 5.61 8.94 -1.31
CA VAL A 43 6.72 9.22 -2.24
C VAL A 43 7.51 7.94 -2.54
N PRO A 44 7.92 7.75 -3.80
CA PRO A 44 8.64 6.54 -4.19
C PRO A 44 10.14 6.60 -3.90
N SER A 45 10.70 7.77 -3.59
CA SER A 45 12.13 7.94 -3.34
C SER A 45 12.41 9.04 -2.32
N PHE A 46 13.54 8.91 -1.60
CA PHE A 46 14.01 9.93 -0.65
C PHE A 46 14.28 11.27 -1.32
N GLU A 47 14.69 11.27 -2.60
CA GLU A 47 14.95 12.48 -3.38
C GLU A 47 13.74 13.41 -3.48
N LYS A 48 12.52 12.86 -3.48
CA LYS A 48 11.28 13.66 -3.56
C LYS A 48 10.94 14.41 -2.26
N MET A 49 11.66 14.16 -1.17
CA MET A 49 11.43 14.80 0.13
C MET A 49 12.10 16.18 0.17
N THR A 50 11.47 17.18 -0.46
CA THR A 50 12.09 18.50 -0.75
C THR A 50 12.45 19.34 0.48
N ASN A 51 11.78 19.13 1.61
CA ASN A 51 12.07 19.81 2.87
C ASN A 51 13.08 19.06 3.78
N ILE A 52 13.64 17.95 3.28
CA ILE A 52 14.69 17.17 3.96
C ILE A 52 16.05 17.56 3.37
N PRO A 53 17.06 17.91 4.20
CA PRO A 53 18.41 18.25 3.73
C PRO A 53 18.99 17.20 2.79
N LYS A 54 19.80 17.64 1.82
CA LYS A 54 20.44 16.74 0.84
C LYS A 54 21.30 15.67 1.53
N SER A 55 22.09 16.07 2.54
CA SER A 55 22.92 15.16 3.34
C SER A 55 22.10 14.04 3.98
N LEU A 56 20.97 14.38 4.61
CA LEU A 56 20.07 13.40 5.21
C LEU A 56 19.41 12.48 4.18
N ARG A 57 19.03 13.00 3.00
CA ARG A 57 18.53 12.14 1.90
C ARG A 57 19.58 11.14 1.41
N VAL A 58 20.86 11.53 1.39
CA VAL A 58 21.98 10.62 1.07
C VAL A 58 22.12 9.55 2.15
N SER A 59 22.16 9.93 3.44
CA SER A 59 22.23 8.99 4.57
C SER A 59 21.06 8.00 4.56
N LEU A 60 19.84 8.45 4.27
CA LEU A 60 18.67 7.56 4.12
C LEU A 60 18.84 6.58 2.97
N ASN A 61 19.35 7.03 1.82
CA ASN A 61 19.64 6.17 0.68
C ASN A 61 20.75 5.15 1.00
N GLU A 62 21.71 5.47 1.84
CA GLU A 62 22.80 4.56 2.25
C GLU A 62 22.30 3.46 3.20
N ASN A 63 21.38 3.80 4.10
CA ASN A 63 20.90 2.88 5.15
C ASN A 63 19.63 2.10 4.77
N PHE A 64 18.78 2.68 3.92
CA PHE A 64 17.46 2.16 3.61
C PHE A 64 17.15 2.12 2.11
N PHE A 65 16.07 1.43 1.78
CA PHE A 65 15.37 1.55 0.50
C PHE A 65 13.88 1.75 0.74
N ILE A 66 13.13 2.07 -0.32
CA ILE A 66 11.66 2.10 -0.32
C ILE A 66 11.20 1.03 -1.32
N ASN A 67 10.47 0.03 -0.84
CA ASN A 67 10.12 -1.16 -1.63
C ASN A 67 8.87 -0.97 -2.50
N ASN A 68 8.93 -0.06 -3.46
CA ASN A 68 7.75 0.33 -4.23
C ASN A 68 7.18 -0.81 -5.08
N ILE A 69 5.86 -0.86 -5.21
CA ILE A 69 5.22 -1.56 -6.32
C ILE A 69 5.43 -0.78 -7.64
N LEU A 70 5.27 -1.47 -8.77
CA LEU A 70 5.33 -0.87 -10.10
C LEU A 70 4.05 -1.21 -10.89
N ILE A 71 3.47 -0.23 -11.58
CA ILE A 71 2.45 -0.52 -12.59
C ILE A 71 3.17 -1.09 -13.80
N TYR A 72 3.06 -2.39 -14.02
CA TYR A 72 3.70 -3.09 -15.14
C TYR A 72 2.89 -2.94 -16.43
N LYS A 73 1.57 -3.05 -16.32
CA LYS A 73 0.65 -2.88 -17.45
C LYS A 73 -0.60 -2.16 -17.00
N GLN A 74 -1.15 -1.33 -17.86
CA GLN A 74 -2.39 -0.62 -17.63
C GLN A 74 -3.34 -0.85 -18.80
N GLN A 75 -4.61 -1.15 -18.50
CA GLN A 75 -5.68 -1.30 -19.47
C GLN A 75 -6.80 -0.32 -19.12
N LYS A 76 -7.22 0.48 -20.10
CA LYS A 76 -8.29 1.48 -19.93
C LYS A 76 -9.52 1.01 -20.69
N SER A 77 -10.65 0.95 -20.01
CA SER A 77 -11.96 0.68 -20.57
C SER A 77 -12.64 1.97 -21.03
N LYS A 78 -13.64 1.85 -21.92
CA LYS A 78 -14.43 2.98 -22.44
C LYS A 78 -15.28 3.66 -21.35
N ASP A 79 -15.67 2.92 -20.31
CA ASP A 79 -16.41 3.43 -19.15
C ASP A 79 -15.54 4.19 -18.14
N GLY A 80 -14.23 4.32 -18.42
CA GLY A 80 -13.25 4.96 -17.56
C GLY A 80 -12.62 4.04 -16.52
N THR A 81 -13.06 2.78 -16.41
CA THR A 81 -12.41 1.77 -15.56
C THR A 81 -10.95 1.58 -16.02
N ILE A 82 -10.02 1.57 -15.07
CA ILE A 82 -8.61 1.27 -15.38
C ILE A 82 -8.17 0.08 -14.55
N LYS A 83 -7.72 -0.97 -15.24
CA LYS A 83 -7.14 -2.16 -14.64
C LYS A 83 -5.62 -2.06 -14.70
N ASN A 84 -4.97 -2.23 -13.55
CA ASN A 84 -3.53 -2.25 -13.42
C ASN A 84 -3.05 -3.67 -13.13
N SER A 85 -2.07 -4.14 -13.89
CA SER A 85 -1.18 -5.21 -13.46
C SER A 85 -0.05 -4.60 -12.64
N VAL A 86 -0.02 -4.91 -11.35
CA VAL A 86 0.91 -4.37 -10.36
C VAL A 86 2.00 -5.41 -10.13
N LYS A 87 3.23 -5.08 -10.54
CA LYS A 87 4.42 -5.87 -10.24
C LYS A 87 4.93 -5.52 -8.85
N LEU A 88 5.06 -6.54 -8.02
CA LEU A 88 5.56 -6.47 -6.66
C LEU A 88 7.09 -6.57 -6.64
N HIS A 89 7.68 -6.34 -5.47
CA HIS A 89 9.13 -6.28 -5.31
C HIS A 89 9.85 -7.59 -5.63
N ASP A 90 9.16 -8.72 -5.50
CA ASP A 90 9.65 -10.06 -5.80
C ASP A 90 9.30 -10.51 -7.23
N GLY A 91 8.77 -9.60 -8.05
CA GLY A 91 8.43 -9.85 -9.43
C GLY A 91 7.07 -10.51 -9.65
N LEU A 92 6.36 -10.90 -8.58
CA LEU A 92 4.99 -11.39 -8.67
C LEU A 92 4.04 -10.28 -9.10
N ILE A 93 2.90 -10.67 -9.67
CA ILE A 93 1.91 -9.73 -10.20
C ILE A 93 0.59 -9.90 -9.44
N VAL A 94 0.01 -8.77 -9.04
CA VAL A 94 -1.39 -8.69 -8.59
C VAL A 94 -2.14 -7.67 -9.44
N GLU A 95 -3.45 -7.60 -9.26
CA GLU A 95 -4.28 -6.64 -9.97
C GLU A 95 -4.84 -5.58 -9.02
N SER A 96 -4.97 -4.35 -9.53
CA SER A 96 -5.72 -3.31 -8.86
C SER A 96 -6.57 -2.57 -9.89
N VAL A 97 -7.74 -2.09 -9.49
CA VAL A 97 -8.70 -1.50 -10.43
C VAL A 97 -9.22 -0.18 -9.89
N ILE A 98 -9.22 0.86 -10.72
CA ILE A 98 -9.98 2.08 -10.48
C ILE A 98 -11.33 1.96 -11.18
N ILE A 99 -12.40 2.19 -10.42
CA ILE A 99 -13.78 2.08 -10.89
C ILE A 99 -14.44 3.44 -10.72
N PRO A 100 -14.54 4.26 -11.78
CA PRO A 100 -15.26 5.52 -11.72
C PRO A 100 -16.77 5.30 -11.74
N SER A 101 -17.48 6.12 -10.97
CA SER A 101 -18.94 6.26 -11.05
C SER A 101 -19.29 7.74 -11.06
N LYS A 102 -20.57 8.11 -11.23
CA LYS A 102 -21.01 9.52 -11.23
C LYS A 102 -20.56 10.28 -9.97
N LYS A 103 -20.67 9.67 -8.78
CA LYS A 103 -20.39 10.35 -7.49
C LYS A 103 -19.11 9.91 -6.78
N ARG A 104 -18.56 8.76 -7.13
CA ARG A 104 -17.44 8.14 -6.39
C ARG A 104 -16.37 7.62 -7.33
N ILE A 105 -15.14 7.60 -6.86
CA ILE A 105 -14.06 6.81 -7.44
C ILE A 105 -13.70 5.72 -6.44
N THR A 106 -13.74 4.47 -6.88
CA THR A 106 -13.45 3.32 -6.03
C THR A 106 -12.14 2.66 -6.46
N ALA A 107 -11.25 2.41 -5.50
CA ALA A 107 -10.08 1.55 -5.67
C ALA A 107 -10.44 0.12 -5.24
N CYS A 108 -10.33 -0.84 -6.14
CA CYS A 108 -10.33 -2.26 -5.82
C CYS A 108 -8.88 -2.72 -5.67
N VAL A 109 -8.51 -3.21 -4.48
CA VAL A 109 -7.13 -3.59 -4.15
C VAL A 109 -7.02 -5.06 -3.80
N SER A 110 -5.89 -5.65 -4.16
CA SER A 110 -5.53 -7.03 -3.82
C SER A 110 -4.95 -7.12 -2.43
N SER A 111 -5.11 -8.28 -1.80
CA SER A 111 -4.60 -8.61 -0.46
C SER A 111 -3.59 -9.76 -0.46
N GLN A 112 -3.57 -10.61 -1.49
CA GLN A 112 -2.64 -11.73 -1.63
C GLN A 112 -2.22 -11.92 -3.10
N VAL A 113 -1.16 -12.68 -3.32
CA VAL A 113 -0.83 -13.23 -4.64
C VAL A 113 -1.47 -14.61 -4.75
N GLY A 114 -2.48 -14.73 -5.61
CA GLY A 114 -3.37 -15.90 -5.67
C GLY A 114 -4.34 -15.95 -4.47
N CYS A 115 -5.12 -17.01 -4.36
CA CYS A 115 -6.02 -17.25 -3.24
C CYS A 115 -6.06 -18.76 -2.93
N SER A 116 -6.20 -19.14 -1.65
CA SER A 116 -6.36 -20.55 -1.26
C SER A 116 -7.82 -20.98 -1.13
N LEU A 117 -8.75 -20.12 -1.50
CA LEU A 117 -10.18 -20.46 -1.49
C LEU A 117 -10.58 -20.90 -2.88
N ASP A 118 -11.18 -22.10 -2.96
CA ASP A 118 -11.56 -22.76 -4.22
C ASP A 118 -12.94 -22.30 -4.71
N CYS A 119 -13.17 -20.98 -4.72
CA CYS A 119 -14.41 -20.42 -5.28
C CYS A 119 -14.45 -20.70 -6.79
N SER A 120 -15.34 -21.58 -7.23
CA SER A 120 -15.41 -22.08 -8.62
C SER A 120 -15.64 -20.99 -9.68
N PHE A 121 -16.22 -19.86 -9.30
CA PHE A 121 -16.49 -18.72 -10.16
C PHE A 121 -15.36 -17.67 -10.19
N CYS A 122 -14.32 -17.83 -9.37
CA CYS A 122 -13.27 -16.82 -9.20
C CYS A 122 -12.03 -17.17 -10.03
N ALA A 123 -11.64 -16.33 -10.98
CA ALA A 123 -10.41 -16.57 -11.76
C ALA A 123 -9.14 -16.65 -10.87
N THR A 124 -9.13 -16.01 -9.70
CA THR A 124 -8.00 -16.08 -8.76
C THR A 124 -7.90 -17.42 -8.03
N SER A 125 -8.99 -18.19 -7.89
CA SER A 125 -8.94 -19.53 -7.27
C SER A 125 -8.20 -20.55 -8.14
N LEU A 126 -8.18 -20.33 -9.46
CA LEU A 126 -7.38 -21.11 -10.41
C LEU A 126 -5.86 -20.91 -10.22
N LEU A 127 -5.46 -19.85 -9.51
CA LEU A 127 -4.07 -19.55 -9.21
C LEU A 127 -3.69 -20.08 -7.83
N LYS A 128 -2.60 -20.84 -7.76
CA LYS A 128 -2.03 -21.27 -6.48
C LYS A 128 -1.73 -20.05 -5.60
N ARG A 129 -2.18 -20.08 -4.34
CA ARG A 129 -1.78 -19.08 -3.34
C ARG A 129 -0.26 -19.10 -3.15
N MET A 130 0.40 -17.98 -3.43
CA MET A 130 1.85 -17.86 -3.28
C MET A 130 2.23 -17.22 -1.95
N ARG A 131 1.72 -16.02 -1.66
CA ARG A 131 1.99 -15.30 -0.40
C ARG A 131 0.97 -14.21 -0.10
N ASN A 132 1.05 -13.71 1.12
CA ASN A 132 0.38 -12.48 1.54
C ASN A 132 1.12 -11.25 0.97
N LEU A 133 0.37 -10.19 0.69
CA LEU A 133 0.96 -8.87 0.46
C LEU A 133 1.37 -8.25 1.80
N ASN A 134 2.47 -7.50 1.79
CA ASN A 134 2.85 -6.63 2.90
C ASN A 134 1.92 -5.41 2.95
N SER A 135 1.85 -4.75 4.10
CA SER A 135 1.00 -3.58 4.29
C SER A 135 1.36 -2.42 3.35
N ASP A 136 2.65 -2.26 3.06
CA ASP A 136 3.17 -1.26 2.12
C ASP A 136 2.77 -1.56 0.67
N GLU A 137 2.74 -2.82 0.25
CA GLU A 137 2.29 -3.21 -1.10
C GLU A 137 0.78 -2.93 -1.30
N ILE A 138 -0.04 -3.14 -0.26
CA ILE A 138 -1.47 -2.79 -0.27
C ILE A 138 -1.65 -1.28 -0.29
N PHE A 139 -0.91 -0.57 0.58
CA PHE A 139 -0.94 0.88 0.65
C PHE A 139 -0.55 1.53 -0.68
N ASP A 140 0.51 1.04 -1.33
CA ASP A 140 0.99 1.57 -2.59
C ASP A 140 -0.05 1.40 -3.72
N GLN A 141 -0.85 0.32 -3.72
CA GLN A 141 -1.95 0.18 -4.69
C GLN A 141 -2.93 1.34 -4.56
N VAL A 142 -3.28 1.73 -3.34
CA VAL A 142 -4.19 2.86 -3.06
C VAL A 142 -3.55 4.19 -3.47
N VAL A 143 -2.29 4.42 -3.14
CA VAL A 143 -1.56 5.64 -3.53
C VAL A 143 -1.48 5.76 -5.05
N SER A 144 -1.15 4.66 -5.73
CA SER A 144 -1.03 4.61 -7.17
C SER A 144 -2.37 4.92 -7.85
N ILE A 145 -3.46 4.26 -7.41
CA ILE A 145 -4.82 4.54 -7.91
C ILE A 145 -5.24 5.98 -7.60
N SER A 146 -4.93 6.51 -6.41
CA SER A 146 -5.25 7.90 -6.08
C SER A 146 -4.53 8.91 -6.99
N LYS A 147 -3.29 8.62 -7.38
CA LYS A 147 -2.53 9.44 -8.34
C LYS A 147 -3.14 9.31 -9.74
N GLN A 148 -3.40 8.09 -10.21
CA GLN A 148 -4.04 7.83 -11.50
C GLN A 148 -5.43 8.47 -11.60
N SER A 149 -6.22 8.46 -10.53
CA SER A 149 -7.54 9.12 -10.48
C SER A 149 -7.45 10.62 -10.72
N LYS A 150 -6.48 11.28 -10.07
CA LYS A 150 -6.24 12.71 -10.27
C LYS A 150 -5.76 13.01 -11.69
N ILE A 151 -4.86 12.18 -12.22
CA ILE A 151 -4.25 12.40 -13.54
C ILE A 151 -5.24 12.11 -14.68
N TYR A 152 -5.92 10.97 -14.65
CA TYR A 152 -6.75 10.51 -15.77
C TYR A 152 -8.21 10.92 -15.69
N LEU A 153 -8.74 11.15 -14.47
CA LEU A 153 -10.16 11.42 -14.26
C LEU A 153 -10.41 12.79 -13.62
N ASN A 154 -9.35 13.53 -13.26
CA ASN A 154 -9.42 14.81 -12.54
C ASN A 154 -10.33 14.76 -11.29
N ARG A 155 -10.35 13.61 -10.60
CA ARG A 155 -11.23 13.37 -9.44
C ARG A 155 -10.45 12.69 -8.32
N PRO A 156 -10.74 12.99 -7.04
CA PRO A 156 -10.09 12.32 -5.93
C PRO A 156 -10.60 10.88 -5.78
N LEU A 157 -9.75 10.01 -5.23
CA LEU A 157 -10.17 8.69 -4.76
C LEU A 157 -11.10 8.87 -3.55
N THR A 158 -12.27 8.22 -3.56
CA THR A 158 -13.26 8.39 -2.48
C THR A 158 -13.58 7.10 -1.72
N ASN A 159 -13.34 5.93 -2.31
CA ASN A 159 -13.72 4.63 -1.76
C ASN A 159 -12.65 3.58 -2.01
N ILE A 160 -12.50 2.63 -1.09
CA ILE A 160 -11.59 1.50 -1.23
C ILE A 160 -12.37 0.23 -0.92
N VAL A 161 -12.20 -0.79 -1.76
CA VAL A 161 -12.76 -2.12 -1.54
C VAL A 161 -11.65 -3.16 -1.61
N PHE A 162 -11.60 -4.06 -0.64
CA PHE A 162 -10.73 -5.24 -0.65
C PHE A 162 -11.46 -6.38 -1.37
N MET A 163 -11.54 -6.26 -2.69
CA MET A 163 -12.20 -7.21 -3.60
C MET A 163 -11.30 -7.59 -4.78
N GLY A 164 -10.00 -7.32 -4.67
CA GLY A 164 -8.99 -7.78 -5.63
C GLY A 164 -8.63 -9.24 -5.38
N MET A 165 -7.38 -9.60 -5.70
CA MET A 165 -6.88 -10.94 -5.50
C MET A 165 -6.67 -11.27 -4.01
N GLY A 166 -7.10 -12.46 -3.60
CA GLY A 166 -6.87 -13.01 -2.26
C GLY A 166 -8.00 -12.76 -1.26
N GLU A 167 -8.01 -13.55 -0.19
CA GLU A 167 -8.92 -13.42 0.94
C GLU A 167 -8.30 -12.48 2.00
N PRO A 168 -8.86 -11.26 2.20
CA PRO A 168 -8.27 -10.27 3.11
C PRO A 168 -8.14 -10.76 4.55
N LEU A 169 -9.09 -11.56 5.05
CA LEU A 169 -9.03 -12.08 6.42
C LEU A 169 -7.94 -13.13 6.63
N LEU A 170 -7.47 -13.79 5.57
CA LEU A 170 -6.28 -14.67 5.63
C LEU A 170 -4.96 -13.88 5.51
N ASN A 171 -5.04 -12.56 5.28
CA ASN A 171 -3.94 -11.60 5.40
C ASN A 171 -4.22 -10.49 6.44
N TYR A 172 -4.93 -10.84 7.51
CA TYR A 172 -5.45 -9.88 8.49
C TYR A 172 -4.40 -8.87 8.99
N LYS A 173 -3.20 -9.32 9.40
CA LYS A 173 -2.17 -8.43 9.96
C LYS A 173 -1.81 -7.29 8.99
N ASN A 174 -1.46 -7.63 7.75
CA ASN A 174 -1.00 -6.64 6.78
C ASN A 174 -2.17 -5.78 6.25
N VAL A 175 -3.36 -6.37 6.08
CA VAL A 175 -4.55 -5.63 5.67
C VAL A 175 -4.93 -4.58 6.71
N ILE A 176 -4.97 -4.94 8.00
CA ILE A 176 -5.29 -4.00 9.07
C ILE A 176 -4.22 -2.92 9.23
N GLU A 177 -2.94 -3.29 9.12
CA GLU A 177 -1.86 -2.30 9.13
C GLU A 177 -1.95 -1.32 7.96
N ALA A 178 -2.25 -1.80 6.74
CA ALA A 178 -2.49 -0.94 5.59
C ALA A 178 -3.70 -0.02 5.80
N ILE A 179 -4.84 -0.54 6.29
CA ILE A 179 -6.03 0.27 6.61
C ILE A 179 -5.69 1.35 7.64
N LYS A 180 -4.90 1.03 8.68
CA LYS A 180 -4.43 2.03 9.66
C LYS A 180 -3.59 3.12 9.00
N LYS A 181 -2.70 2.79 8.06
CA LYS A 181 -1.94 3.80 7.28
C LYS A 181 -2.83 4.61 6.35
N ILE A 182 -3.84 4.00 5.74
CA ILE A 182 -4.76 4.68 4.83
C ILE A 182 -5.65 5.68 5.61
N THR A 183 -6.07 5.32 6.82
CA THR A 183 -7.06 6.09 7.60
C THR A 183 -6.43 7.08 8.58
N SER A 184 -5.17 6.89 8.97
CA SER A 184 -4.46 7.80 9.88
C SER A 184 -4.33 9.22 9.31
N ASN A 185 -4.37 10.21 10.20
CA ASN A 185 -4.08 11.63 9.89
C ASN A 185 -2.64 11.84 9.39
N ASP A 186 -1.69 11.02 9.85
CA ASP A 186 -0.30 11.01 9.36
C ASP A 186 -0.13 10.12 8.11
N GLY A 187 -1.24 9.54 7.64
CA GLY A 187 -1.36 8.73 6.44
C GLY A 187 -2.20 9.42 5.36
N LEU A 188 -3.03 8.67 4.62
CA LEU A 188 -3.88 9.26 3.57
C LEU A 188 -5.10 10.02 4.11
N GLY A 189 -5.43 9.90 5.39
CA GLY A 189 -6.56 10.59 6.02
C GLY A 189 -7.93 10.21 5.43
N LEU A 190 -8.05 9.03 4.81
CA LEU A 190 -9.34 8.58 4.26
C LEU A 190 -10.26 8.10 5.39
N SER A 191 -11.53 8.46 5.33
CA SER A 191 -12.50 8.01 6.33
C SER A 191 -12.64 6.48 6.31
N PRO A 192 -12.56 5.80 7.48
CA PRO A 192 -12.79 4.36 7.57
C PRO A 192 -14.14 3.93 6.99
N ARG A 193 -15.17 4.78 7.06
CA ARG A 193 -16.51 4.53 6.49
C ARG A 193 -16.52 4.38 4.96
N ARG A 194 -15.42 4.74 4.30
CA ARG A 194 -15.24 4.62 2.84
C ARG A 194 -14.45 3.38 2.44
N ILE A 195 -14.06 2.54 3.41
CA ILE A 195 -13.30 1.32 3.20
C ILE A 195 -14.22 0.13 3.47
N THR A 196 -14.30 -0.79 2.51
CA THR A 196 -15.06 -2.03 2.64
C THR A 196 -14.13 -3.23 2.52
N LEU A 197 -14.10 -4.07 3.54
CA LEU A 197 -13.39 -5.34 3.52
C LEU A 197 -14.38 -6.44 3.15
N SER A 198 -14.15 -7.12 2.03
CA SER A 198 -14.94 -8.29 1.62
C SER A 198 -14.29 -9.56 2.16
N THR A 199 -15.09 -10.56 2.51
CA THR A 199 -14.59 -11.87 2.95
C THR A 199 -15.53 -12.98 2.46
N SER A 200 -14.94 -14.13 2.16
CA SER A 200 -15.67 -15.37 1.84
C SER A 200 -16.21 -16.07 3.10
N GLY A 201 -16.00 -15.49 4.29
CA GLY A 201 -16.62 -15.96 5.53
C GLY A 201 -15.69 -16.78 6.42
N ILE A 202 -14.58 -16.20 6.89
CA ILE A 202 -13.68 -16.85 7.86
C ILE A 202 -14.12 -16.51 9.29
N PRO A 203 -14.93 -17.35 9.99
CA PRO A 203 -15.70 -16.88 11.16
C PRO A 203 -14.83 -16.44 12.32
N LYS A 204 -13.73 -17.17 12.60
CA LYS A 204 -12.76 -16.79 13.64
C LYS A 204 -12.13 -15.42 13.37
N MET A 205 -11.88 -15.10 12.11
CA MET A 205 -11.27 -13.84 11.71
C MET A 205 -12.28 -12.69 11.65
N ILE A 206 -13.56 -12.98 11.36
CA ILE A 206 -14.65 -12.00 11.46
C ILE A 206 -14.82 -11.56 12.91
N LYS A 207 -14.86 -12.51 13.86
CA LYS A 207 -14.90 -12.20 15.30
C LYS A 207 -13.71 -11.31 15.70
N LYS A 208 -12.49 -11.73 15.35
CA LYS A 208 -11.27 -10.94 15.58
C LYS A 208 -11.25 -9.57 14.89
N LEU A 209 -12.02 -9.36 13.82
CA LEU A 209 -12.14 -8.05 13.18
C LEU A 209 -13.13 -7.15 13.91
N ALA A 210 -14.15 -7.73 14.54
CA ALA A 210 -15.16 -7.02 15.29
C ALA A 210 -14.67 -6.61 16.70
N ASP A 211 -13.79 -7.41 17.29
CA ASP A 211 -13.09 -7.13 18.57
C ASP A 211 -12.01 -6.04 18.41
#